data_AF-A0A1I6V751-F1
#
_entry.id   AF-A0A1I6V751-F1
#
_cell.length_a   1.000
_cell.length_b   1.000
_cell.length_c   1.000
_cell.angle_alpha   90.00
_cell.angle_beta   90.00
_cell.angle_gamma   90.00
#
_symmetry.space_group_name_H-M   'P 1'
#
loop_
_entity.id
_entity.type
_entity.pdbx_description
1 polymer ?
#
loop_
_entity_poly.entity_id
_entity_poly.type
_entity_poly.pdbx_seq_one_letter_code
_entity_poly.pdbx_strand_id
1 'polypeptide(L)'
;MNIKKKIRIEDKLDHAWYIAYNSMTHRVTGDENDDEEMLKQANYRLQQIDREEWFPEARLIIHERPYMDTHQLAEAAAKKFINKVMDTNHLKVHLGGDT
;
A
#
# COMPACT_ATOMS: atom_id res chain seq x y z
N MET A 1 -34.09 0.91 12.41
CA MET A 1 -32.83 0.18 12.73
C MET A 1 -31.80 0.50 11.67
N ASN A 2 -30.75 1.25 12.02
CA ASN A 2 -29.64 1.52 11.12
C ASN A 2 -28.63 0.38 11.25
N ILE A 3 -28.72 -0.62 10.38
CA ILE A 3 -27.73 -1.71 10.32
C ILE A 3 -26.47 -1.10 9.70
N LYS A 4 -25.57 -0.55 10.54
CA LYS A 4 -24.19 -0.30 10.12
C LYS A 4 -23.61 -1.67 9.73
N LYS A 5 -23.57 -1.98 8.42
CA LYS A 5 -22.86 -3.15 7.90
C LYS A 5 -21.44 -3.09 8.47
N LYS A 6 -21.09 -4.00 9.37
CA LYS A 6 -19.69 -4.25 9.71
C LYS A 6 -19.06 -4.78 8.42
N ILE A 7 -18.30 -3.92 7.72
CA ILE A 7 -17.43 -4.35 6.62
C ILE A 7 -16.50 -5.41 7.21
N ARG A 8 -16.41 -6.58 6.58
CA ARG A 8 -15.50 -7.63 7.06
C ARG A 8 -14.06 -7.18 6.79
N ILE A 9 -13.13 -7.58 7.65
CA ILE A 9 -11.71 -7.23 7.50
C ILE A 9 -11.20 -7.69 6.13
N GLU A 10 -11.62 -8.88 5.65
CA GLU A 10 -11.29 -9.38 4.32
C GLU A 10 -11.79 -8.46 3.19
N ASP A 11 -13.04 -7.98 3.23
CA ASP A 11 -13.56 -7.05 2.23
C ASP A 11 -12.73 -5.74 2.18
N LYS A 12 -12.25 -5.30 3.34
CA LYS A 12 -11.42 -4.11 3.49
C LYS A 12 -10.00 -4.34 2.96
N LEU A 13 -9.44 -5.54 3.15
CA LEU A 13 -8.16 -5.94 2.59
C LEU A 13 -8.22 -6.06 1.06
N ASP A 14 -9.26 -6.70 0.52
CA ASP A 14 -9.49 -6.81 -0.92
C ASP A 14 -9.66 -5.43 -1.57
N HIS A 15 -10.42 -4.53 -0.95
CA HIS A 15 -10.60 -3.18 -1.46
C HIS A 15 -9.29 -2.36 -1.41
N ALA A 16 -8.52 -2.47 -0.33
CA ALA A 16 -7.21 -1.82 -0.23
C ALA A 16 -6.21 -2.35 -1.27
N TRP A 17 -6.20 -3.67 -1.53
CA TRP A 17 -5.40 -4.24 -2.61
C TRP A 17 -5.84 -3.73 -3.99
N TYR A 18 -7.15 -3.67 -4.24
CA TYR A 18 -7.68 -3.13 -5.49
C TYR A 18 -7.25 -1.68 -5.72
N ILE A 19 -7.24 -0.84 -4.68
CA ILE A 19 -6.74 0.54 -4.74
C ILE A 19 -5.25 0.55 -5.09
N ALA A 20 -4.43 -0.27 -4.45
CA ALA A 20 -3.00 -0.35 -4.74
C ALA A 20 -2.71 -0.83 -6.17
N TYR A 21 -3.42 -1.84 -6.63
CA TYR A 21 -3.24 -2.45 -7.95
C TYR A 21 -3.73 -1.55 -9.09
N ASN A 22 -4.91 -0.92 -8.94
CA ASN A 22 -5.51 -0.06 -9.98
C ASN A 22 -5.21 1.43 -9.79
N SER A 23 -4.28 1.80 -8.91
CA SER A 23 -3.91 3.20 -8.72
C SER A 23 -3.42 3.78 -10.06
N MET A 24 -3.97 4.94 -10.44
CA MET A 24 -3.54 5.64 -11.65
C MET A 24 -2.14 6.22 -11.53
N THR A 25 -1.72 6.51 -10.30
CA THR A 25 -0.39 7.06 -10.02
C THR A 25 0.23 6.35 -8.84
N HIS A 26 1.27 5.58 -9.11
CA HIS A 26 2.20 5.07 -8.11
C HIS A 26 3.34 6.06 -7.97
N ARG A 27 3.49 6.63 -6.76
CA ARG A 27 4.60 7.54 -6.46
C ARG A 27 5.35 7.06 -5.23
N VAL A 28 6.58 6.62 -5.44
CA VAL A 28 7.57 6.34 -4.41
C VAL A 28 8.47 7.56 -4.25
N THR A 29 8.65 8.01 -3.00
CA THR A 29 9.59 9.05 -2.63
C THR A 29 10.52 8.56 -1.53
N GLY A 30 11.72 9.12 -1.50
CA GLY A 30 12.77 8.80 -0.54
C GLY A 30 13.29 10.03 0.19
N ASP A 31 14.46 9.89 0.78
CA ASP A 31 15.21 10.99 1.39
C ASP A 31 16.09 11.70 0.33
N GLU A 32 16.67 12.85 0.67
CA GLU A 32 17.44 13.69 -0.27
C GLU A 32 18.68 13.01 -0.87
N ASN A 33 19.14 11.90 -0.27
CA ASN A 33 20.33 11.15 -0.69
C ASN A 33 20.00 9.93 -1.56
N ASP A 34 18.73 9.63 -1.80
CA ASP A 34 18.34 8.47 -2.60
C ASP A 34 18.56 8.70 -4.09
N ASP A 35 19.13 7.70 -4.75
CA ASP A 35 19.38 7.72 -6.18
C ASP A 35 18.07 7.72 -6.98
N GLU A 36 17.96 8.58 -7.99
CA GLU A 36 16.78 8.69 -8.86
C GLU A 36 16.45 7.36 -9.56
N GLU A 37 17.46 6.59 -9.94
CA GLU A 37 17.31 5.25 -10.53
C GLU A 37 16.73 4.26 -9.52
N MET A 38 17.15 4.32 -8.26
CA MET A 38 16.56 3.50 -7.18
C MET A 38 15.07 3.84 -7.01
N LEU A 39 14.71 5.13 -7.01
CA LEU A 39 13.32 5.56 -6.91
C LEU A 39 12.48 5.17 -8.13
N LYS A 40 13.05 5.18 -9.34
CA LYS A 40 12.40 4.68 -10.56
C LYS A 40 12.16 3.17 -10.49
N GLN A 41 13.17 2.41 -10.06
CA GLN A 41 13.03 0.96 -9.86
C GLN A 41 11.98 0.65 -8.79
N ALA A 42 11.96 1.40 -7.69
CA ALA A 42 10.97 1.23 -6.65
C ALA A 42 9.54 1.49 -7.16
N ASN A 43 9.35 2.55 -7.95
CA ASN A 43 8.07 2.81 -8.63
C ASN A 43 7.66 1.67 -9.57
N TYR A 44 8.59 1.17 -10.38
CA TYR A 44 8.33 0.06 -11.30
C TYR A 44 7.91 -1.22 -10.56
N ARG A 45 8.60 -1.55 -9.45
CA ARG A 45 8.23 -2.69 -8.59
C ARG A 45 6.86 -2.51 -7.97
N LEU A 46 6.53 -1.31 -7.53
CA LEU A 46 5.22 -1.00 -6.94
C LEU A 46 4.08 -1.16 -7.97
N GLN A 47 4.30 -0.88 -9.25
CA GLN A 47 3.32 -1.14 -10.32
C GLN A 47 3.08 -2.64 -10.57
N GLN A 48 4.02 -3.49 -10.16
CA GLN A 48 3.96 -4.94 -10.28
C GLN A 48 3.60 -5.62 -8.94
N ILE A 49 2.87 -4.92 -8.09
CA ILE A 49 2.56 -5.39 -6.74
C ILE A 49 1.79 -6.71 -6.77
N ASP A 50 2.39 -7.73 -6.19
CA ASP A 50 1.78 -9.06 -6.10
C ASP A 50 0.84 -9.13 -4.90
N ARG A 51 -0.33 -9.76 -5.10
CA ARG A 51 -1.35 -9.91 -4.07
C ARG A 51 -0.85 -10.76 -2.90
N GLU A 52 -0.13 -11.84 -3.18
CA GLU A 52 0.36 -12.79 -2.17
C GLU A 52 1.47 -12.18 -1.30
N GLU A 53 2.27 -11.28 -1.86
CA GLU A 53 3.31 -10.56 -1.10
C GLU A 53 2.72 -9.40 -0.28
N TRP A 54 1.70 -8.73 -0.80
CA TRP A 54 1.07 -7.57 -0.16
C TRP A 54 0.11 -7.95 0.97
N PHE A 55 -0.71 -9.00 0.79
CA PHE A 55 -1.77 -9.39 1.74
C PHE A 55 -1.25 -9.65 3.16
N PRO A 56 -0.13 -10.38 3.37
CA PRO A 56 0.42 -10.60 4.69
C PRO A 56 0.75 -9.29 5.42
N GLU A 57 1.33 -8.31 4.72
CA GLU A 57 1.69 -7.02 5.32
C GLU A 57 0.44 -6.20 5.68
N ALA A 58 -0.55 -6.18 4.79
CA ALA A 58 -1.81 -5.49 5.04
C ALA A 58 -2.59 -6.10 6.21
N ARG A 59 -2.60 -7.44 6.34
CA ARG A 59 -3.23 -8.14 7.46
C ARG A 59 -2.62 -7.74 8.80
N LEU A 60 -1.28 -7.67 8.89
CA LEU A 60 -0.61 -7.22 10.10
C LEU A 60 -1.02 -5.77 10.46
N ILE A 61 -1.02 -4.87 9.48
CA ILE A 61 -1.36 -3.45 9.70
C ILE A 61 -2.80 -3.28 10.16
N ILE A 62 -3.78 -3.94 9.53
CA ILE A 62 -5.18 -3.80 9.92
C ILE A 62 -5.48 -4.42 11.28
N HIS A 63 -4.74 -5.46 11.69
CA HIS A 63 -4.84 -6.01 13.04
C HIS A 63 -4.32 -5.03 14.09
N GLU A 64 -3.21 -4.35 13.84
CA GLU A 64 -2.64 -3.33 14.73
C GLU A 64 -3.47 -2.04 14.73
N ARG A 65 -4.07 -1.68 13.59
CA ARG A 65 -4.77 -0.41 13.34
C ARG A 65 -6.12 -0.63 12.67
N PRO A 66 -7.12 -1.18 13.38
CA PRO A 66 -8.39 -1.61 12.79
C PRO A 66 -9.22 -0.46 12.18
N TYR A 67 -9.01 0.78 12.63
CA TYR A 67 -9.75 1.97 12.21
C TYR A 67 -9.16 2.69 10.99
N MET A 68 -7.99 2.28 10.49
CA MET A 68 -7.35 2.85 9.30
C MET A 68 -8.27 2.76 8.08
N ASP A 69 -8.40 3.78 7.24
CA ASP A 69 -9.24 3.64 6.02
C ASP A 69 -8.58 2.73 4.96
N THR A 70 -9.33 2.36 3.91
CA THR A 70 -8.83 1.45 2.86
C THR A 70 -7.67 2.03 2.06
N HIS A 71 -7.65 3.34 1.85
CA HIS A 71 -6.59 4.00 1.09
C HIS A 71 -5.31 4.07 1.92
N GLN A 72 -5.42 4.47 3.18
CA GLN A 72 -4.31 4.43 4.14
C GLN A 72 -3.75 3.02 4.30
N LEU A 73 -4.60 1.99 4.32
CA LEU A 73 -4.17 0.60 4.37
C LEU A 73 -3.42 0.20 3.09
N ALA A 74 -3.91 0.62 1.92
CA ALA A 74 -3.26 0.43 0.63
C ALA A 74 -1.84 1.00 0.63
N GLU A 75 -1.69 2.28 0.99
CA GLU A 75 -0.40 2.97 1.06
C GLU A 75 0.53 2.36 2.11
N ALA A 76 0.03 2.06 3.31
CA ALA A 76 0.86 1.52 4.40
C ALA A 76 1.42 0.13 4.08
N ALA A 77 0.60 -0.74 3.49
CA ALA A 77 1.05 -2.06 3.07
C ALA A 77 1.95 -2.01 1.83
N ALA A 78 1.64 -1.13 0.86
CA ALA A 78 2.52 -0.88 -0.29
C ALA A 78 3.88 -0.33 0.14
N LYS A 79 3.90 0.56 1.15
CA LYS A 79 5.12 1.04 1.78
C LYS A 79 5.94 -0.10 2.38
N LYS A 80 5.32 -1.00 3.15
CA LYS A 80 6.03 -2.16 3.72
C LYS A 80 6.60 -3.06 2.62
N PHE A 81 5.78 -3.38 1.63
CA PHE A 81 6.19 -4.17 0.47
C PHE A 81 7.40 -3.57 -0.24
N ILE A 82 7.36 -2.28 -0.60
CA ILE A 82 8.44 -1.69 -1.39
C ILE A 82 9.75 -1.59 -0.61
N ASN A 83 9.66 -1.23 0.68
CA ASN A 83 10.84 -1.17 1.55
C ASN A 83 11.48 -2.56 1.70
N LYS A 84 10.68 -3.63 1.79
CA LYS A 84 11.17 -5.01 1.82
C LYS A 84 11.86 -5.43 0.51
N VAL A 85 11.24 -5.15 -0.65
CA VAL A 85 11.79 -5.56 -1.96
C VAL A 85 13.04 -4.77 -2.32
N MET A 86 13.12 -3.50 -1.91
CA MET A 86 14.27 -2.63 -2.17
C MET A 86 15.35 -2.70 -1.08
N ASP A 87 15.15 -3.49 -0.02
CA ASP A 87 16.03 -3.55 1.16
C ASP A 87 16.29 -2.17 1.81
N THR A 88 15.20 -1.44 2.07
CA THR A 88 15.18 -0.09 2.66
C THR A 88 14.16 -0.01 3.80
N ASN A 89 14.09 1.12 4.52
CA ASN A 89 13.06 1.33 5.56
C ASN A 89 12.44 2.75 5.55
N HIS A 90 12.95 3.65 4.72
CA HIS A 90 12.63 5.06 4.70
C HIS A 90 11.73 5.46 3.52
N LEU A 91 11.56 4.59 2.51
CA LEU A 91 10.74 4.90 1.34
C LEU A 91 9.28 5.15 1.74
N LYS A 92 8.68 6.14 1.08
CA LYS A 92 7.27 6.51 1.22
C LYS A 92 6.55 6.18 -0.06
N VAL A 93 5.29 5.79 0.07
CA VAL A 93 4.42 5.45 -1.05
C VAL A 93 3.19 6.34 -1.00
N HIS A 94 2.86 6.91 -2.15
CA HIS A 94 1.60 7.59 -2.39
C HIS A 94 0.89 6.93 -3.56
N LEU A 95 -0.38 6.58 -3.34
CA LEU A 95 -1.25 6.00 -4.36
C LEU A 95 -2.29 7.07 -4.72
N GLY A 96 -2.38 7.46 -5.99
CA GLY A 96 -3.38 8.41 -6.45
C GLY A 96 -4.48 7.75 -7.27
N GLY A 97 -5.45 8.57 -7.70
CA GLY A 97 -6.61 8.12 -8.46
C GLY A 97 -7.94 8.27 -7.73
N ASP A 98 -8.02 9.14 -6.72
CA ASP A 98 -9.27 9.43 -6.03
C ASP A 98 -10.12 10.43 -6.85
N THR A 99 -10.85 9.88 -7.82
CA THR A 99 -12.24 10.24 -8.19
C THR A 99 -12.90 9.08 -8.92
#